data_AF-A0A9E0JV60-F1
#
_entry.id   AF-A0A9E0JV60-F1
#
_cell.length_a   1.000
_cell.length_b   1.000
_cell.length_c   1.000
_cell.angle_alpha   90.00
_cell.angle_beta   90.00
_cell.angle_gamma   90.00
#
_symmetry.space_group_name_H-M   'P 1'
#
loop_
_entity.id
_entity.type
_entity.pdbx_description
1 polymer ?
#
loop_
_entity_poly.entity_id
_entity_poly.type
_entity_poly.pdbx_seq_one_letter_code
_entity_poly.pdbx_strand_id
1 'polypeptide(L)'
;MNTALKQANFQIPEDLLNELRTTVGKSELSKFVSQALKRELQSLRQQTAIDETFGIWKNQEHPELAKGINDFVRTLRKSTRGKRADAANRR
;
A
#
# COMPACT_ATOMS: atom_id res chain seq x y z
N MET A 1 19.59 5.29 -8.47
CA MET A 1 19.90 3.84 -8.48
C MET A 1 19.75 3.34 -9.91
N ASN A 2 20.84 3.00 -10.59
CA ASN A 2 20.77 2.37 -11.92
C ASN A 2 20.19 0.97 -11.74
N THR A 3 18.93 0.78 -12.10
CA THR A 3 18.29 -0.53 -12.12
C THR A 3 18.72 -1.22 -13.41
N ALA A 4 19.38 -2.37 -13.29
CA ALA A 4 19.74 -3.20 -14.44
C ALA A 4 18.45 -3.68 -15.14
N LEU A 5 18.27 -3.32 -16.41
CA LEU A 5 17.13 -3.76 -17.21
C LEU A 5 17.40 -5.18 -17.72
N LYS A 6 16.47 -6.11 -17.44
CA LYS A 6 16.46 -7.45 -18.03
C LYS A 6 15.24 -7.59 -18.93
N GLN A 7 15.45 -8.14 -20.13
CA GLN A 7 14.35 -8.45 -21.05
C GLN A 7 13.65 -9.72 -20.58
N ALA A 8 12.32 -9.66 -20.49
CA ALA A 8 11.49 -10.82 -20.16
C ALA A 8 10.79 -11.29 -21.44
N ASN A 9 10.85 -12.59 -21.72
CA ASN A 9 10.18 -13.20 -22.85
C ASN A 9 8.76 -13.57 -22.45
N PHE A 10 7.82 -12.62 -22.56
CA PHE A 10 6.40 -12.89 -22.38
C PHE A 10 5.63 -12.40 -23.59
N GLN A 11 4.56 -13.12 -23.94
CA GLN A 11 3.68 -12.76 -25.03
C GLN A 11 2.60 -11.81 -24.50
N ILE A 12 2.31 -10.77 -25.26
CA ILE A 12 1.24 -9.81 -24.97
C ILE A 12 0.21 -9.94 -26.10
N PRO A 13 -1.10 -10.00 -25.80
CA PRO A 13 -2.14 -9.95 -26.82
C PRO A 13 -1.98 -8.73 -27.74
N GLU A 14 -2.20 -8.94 -29.03
CA GLU A 14 -2.02 -7.87 -30.03
C GLU A 14 -2.94 -6.68 -29.79
N ASP A 15 -4.20 -6.95 -29.42
CA ASP A 15 -5.19 -5.91 -29.11
C ASP A 15 -4.72 -4.98 -27.98
N LEU A 16 -4.18 -5.58 -26.92
CA LEU A 16 -3.69 -4.84 -25.75
C LEU A 16 -2.42 -4.04 -26.09
N LEU A 17 -1.55 -4.57 -26.95
CA LEU A 17 -0.37 -3.85 -27.42
C LEU A 17 -0.75 -2.65 -28.28
N ASN A 18 -1.77 -2.80 -29.13
CA ASN A 18 -2.28 -1.71 -29.96
C ASN A 18 -2.92 -0.62 -29.11
N GLU A 19 -3.73 -0.98 -28.12
CA GLU A 19 -4.32 -0.04 -27.16
C GLU A 19 -3.24 0.70 -26.35
N LEU A 20 -2.19 0.00 -25.91
CA LEU A 20 -1.07 0.63 -25.22
C LEU A 20 -0.36 1.66 -26.11
N ARG A 21 -0.15 1.34 -27.39
CA ARG A 21 0.53 2.20 -28.36
C ARG A 21 -0.31 3.41 -28.76
N THR A 22 -1.63 3.29 -28.78
CA THR A 22 -2.53 4.43 -29.03
C THR A 22 -2.62 5.37 -27.83
N THR A 23 -2.51 4.82 -26.61
CA THR A 23 -2.69 5.58 -25.37
C THR A 23 -1.39 6.19 -24.85
N VAL A 24 -0.26 5.50 -25.04
CA VAL A 24 1.04 5.87 -24.48
C VAL A 24 2.07 6.00 -25.59
N GLY A 25 2.80 7.12 -25.60
CA GLY A 25 3.86 7.37 -26.57
C GLY A 25 4.95 6.29 -26.54
N LYS A 26 5.56 5.98 -27.70
CA LYS A 26 6.54 4.89 -27.88
C LYS A 26 7.67 4.87 -26.84
N SER A 27 8.13 6.03 -26.36
CA SER A 27 9.22 6.12 -25.37
C SER A 27 8.79 5.82 -23.95
N GLU A 28 7.50 5.92 -23.63
CA GLU A 28 6.98 5.72 -22.27
C GLU A 28 6.35 4.35 -22.05
N LEU A 29 6.22 3.53 -23.10
CA LEU A 29 5.63 2.18 -23.03
C LEU A 29 6.30 1.30 -21.96
N SER A 30 7.63 1.22 -21.96
CA SER A 30 8.37 0.39 -20.97
C SER A 30 8.17 0.89 -19.53
N LYS A 31 8.13 2.21 -19.35
CA LYS A 31 7.88 2.84 -18.05
C LYS A 31 6.45 2.60 -17.57
N PHE A 32 5.48 2.72 -18.46
CA PHE A 32 4.08 2.46 -18.17
C PHE A 32 3.85 0.98 -17.78
N VAL A 33 4.37 0.04 -18.58
CA VAL A 33 4.24 -1.40 -18.32
C VAL A 33 4.90 -1.76 -16.99
N SER A 34 6.11 -1.27 -16.73
CA SER A 34 6.79 -1.53 -15.44
C SER A 34 6.04 -0.94 -14.24
N GLN A 35 5.45 0.24 -14.38
CA GLN A 35 4.63 0.85 -13.33
C GLN A 35 3.33 0.07 -13.08
N ALA A 36 2.65 -0.36 -14.14
CA ALA A 36 1.45 -1.19 -14.05
C ALA A 36 1.74 -2.53 -13.38
N LEU A 37 2.80 -3.23 -13.81
CA LEU A 37 3.26 -4.48 -13.18
C LEU A 37 3.60 -4.30 -11.70
N LYS A 38 4.31 -3.22 -11.36
CA LYS A 38 4.66 -2.93 -9.96
C LYS A 38 3.42 -2.72 -9.11
N ARG A 39 2.42 -2.00 -9.63
CA ARG A 39 1.15 -1.76 -8.93
C ARG A 39 0.39 -3.07 -8.70
N GLU A 40 0.32 -3.92 -9.72
CA GLU A 40 -0.41 -5.18 -9.63
C GLU A 40 0.26 -6.16 -8.65
N LEU A 41 1.59 -6.30 -8.73
CA LEU A 41 2.34 -7.10 -7.76
C LEU A 41 2.18 -6.57 -6.33
N GLN A 42 2.12 -5.25 -6.16
CA GLN A 42 1.86 -4.65 -4.85
C GLN A 42 0.45 -4.97 -4.35
N SER A 43 -0.56 -4.91 -5.22
CA SER A 43 -1.95 -5.26 -4.90
C SER A 43 -2.06 -6.71 -4.42
N LEU A 44 -1.49 -7.65 -5.17
CA LEU A 44 -1.47 -9.07 -4.80
C LEU A 44 -0.77 -9.28 -3.45
N ARG A 45 0.39 -8.66 -3.23
CA ARG A 45 1.10 -8.75 -1.94
C ARG A 45 0.29 -8.19 -0.78
N GLN A 46 -0.47 -7.11 -1.01
CA GLN A 46 -1.35 -6.54 0.02
C GLN A 46 -2.51 -7.48 0.34
N GLN A 47 -3.13 -8.09 -0.67
CA GLN A 47 -4.18 -9.08 -0.46
C GLN A 47 -3.67 -10.27 0.33
N THR A 48 -2.53 -10.86 -0.07
CA THR A 48 -1.91 -11.96 0.66
C THR A 48 -1.57 -11.56 2.09
N ALA A 49 -1.01 -10.36 2.30
CA ALA A 49 -0.73 -9.88 3.65
C ALA A 49 -2.01 -9.70 4.48
N ILE A 50 -3.11 -9.22 3.91
CA ILE A 50 -4.39 -9.11 4.61
C ILE A 50 -4.88 -10.49 5.01
N ASP A 51 -4.87 -11.46 4.09
CA ASP A 51 -5.34 -12.82 4.34
C ASP A 51 -4.48 -13.54 5.40
N GLU A 52 -3.16 -13.41 5.31
CA GLU A 52 -2.22 -13.98 6.29
C GLU A 52 -2.33 -13.31 7.67
N THR A 53 -2.57 -11.99 7.69
CA THR A 53 -2.65 -11.23 8.95
C THR A 53 -4.04 -11.21 9.57
N PHE A 54 -5.05 -11.70 8.84
CA PHE A 54 -6.41 -11.80 9.32
C PHE A 54 -6.48 -12.71 10.55
N GLY A 55 -6.84 -12.13 11.70
CA GLY A 55 -6.96 -12.87 12.96
C GLY A 55 -5.67 -13.03 13.76
N ILE A 56 -4.55 -12.42 13.34
CA ILE A 56 -3.33 -12.36 14.16
C ILE A 56 -3.57 -11.54 15.44
N TRP A 57 -4.42 -10.52 15.39
CA TRP A 57 -4.70 -9.65 16.53
C TRP A 57 -5.70 -10.32 17.47
N LYS A 58 -5.22 -11.31 18.24
CA LYS A 58 -6.00 -12.01 19.26
C LYS A 58 -6.05 -11.20 20.54
N ASN A 59 -7.20 -11.21 21.21
CA ASN A 59 -7.41 -10.53 22.49
C ASN A 59 -6.45 -10.98 23.60
N GLN A 60 -5.89 -12.19 23.50
CA GLN A 60 -4.90 -12.72 24.46
C GLN A 60 -3.54 -12.03 24.33
N GLU A 61 -3.12 -11.69 23.11
CA GLU A 61 -1.82 -11.03 22.86
C GLU A 61 -1.94 -9.51 22.94
N HIS A 62 -3.14 -8.97 22.65
CA HIS A 62 -3.41 -7.54 22.64
C HIS A 62 -4.67 -7.18 23.47
N PRO A 63 -4.56 -7.16 24.81
CA PRO A 63 -5.67 -6.79 25.69
C PRO A 63 -6.14 -5.34 25.47
N GLU A 64 -5.27 -4.46 24.99
CA GLU A 64 -5.58 -3.08 24.63
C GLU A 64 -6.56 -2.95 23.45
N LEU A 65 -6.65 -3.98 22.61
CA LEU A 65 -7.56 -4.06 21.48
C LEU A 65 -8.87 -4.80 21.79
N ALA A 66 -8.97 -5.41 22.98
CA ALA A 66 -10.14 -6.21 23.37
C ALA A 66 -11.45 -5.41 23.45
N LYS A 67 -11.38 -4.10 23.72
CA LYS A 67 -12.55 -3.19 23.71
C LYS A 67 -12.93 -2.73 22.29
N GLY A 68 -12.20 -3.19 21.27
CA GLY A 68 -12.39 -2.83 19.88
C GLY A 68 -11.43 -1.74 19.41
N ILE A 69 -11.04 -1.84 18.14
CA ILE A 69 -10.09 -0.95 17.48
C ILE A 69 -10.56 0.52 17.55
N ASN A 70 -11.86 0.76 17.43
CA ASN A 70 -12.43 2.12 17.47
C ASN A 70 -12.15 2.83 18.79
N ASP A 71 -12.31 2.13 19.91
CA ASP A 71 -12.05 2.69 21.24
C ASP A 71 -10.56 2.90 21.48
N PHE A 72 -9.72 1.99 21.00
CA PHE A 72 -8.26 2.13 21.03
C PHE A 72 -7.78 3.36 20.23
N VAL A 73 -8.29 3.56 19.01
CA VAL A 73 -7.95 4.74 18.20
C VAL A 73 -8.46 6.01 18.87
N ARG A 74 -9.64 5.97 19.52
CA ARG A 74 -10.19 7.12 20.25
C ARG A 74 -9.34 7.50 21.45
N THR A 75 -8.84 6.54 22.24
CA THR A 75 -7.93 6.81 23.37
C THR A 75 -6.59 7.38 22.89
N LEU A 76 -6.04 6.87 21.79
CA LEU A 76 -4.79 7.37 21.20
C LEU A 76 -4.92 8.83 20.71
N ARG A 77 -6.04 9.18 20.09
CA ARG A 77 -6.31 10.57 19.66
C ARG A 77 -6.48 11.51 20.84
N LYS A 78 -7.13 11.06 21.93
CA LYS A 78 -7.31 11.85 23.15
C LYS A 78 -5.98 12.09 23.88
N SER A 79 -5.11 11.08 23.99
CA SER A 79 -3.79 11.23 24.64
C SER A 79 -2.87 12.20 23.90
N THR A 80 -2.98 12.26 22.57
CA THR A 80 -2.20 13.19 21.74
C THR A 80 -2.71 14.63 21.82
N ARG A 81 -4.02 14.83 22.02
CA ARG A 81 -4.64 16.16 22.11
C ARG A 81 -4.24 16.90 23.41
N GLY A 82 -4.14 16.18 24.54
CA GLY A 82 -3.66 16.75 25.80
C GLY A 82 -2.25 17.32 25.70
N LYS A 83 -1.32 16.58 25.08
CA LYS A 83 0.07 17.00 24.90
C LYS A 83 0.24 18.27 24.04
N ARG A 84 -0.62 18.46 23.04
CA ARG A 84 -0.58 19.67 22.19
C ARG A 84 -1.16 20.91 22.89
N ALA A 85 -2.18 20.73 23.72
CA ALA A 85 -2.75 21.82 24.52
C ALA A 85 -1.77 22.28 25.62
N ASP A 86 -1.10 21.34 26.29
CA ASP A 86 -0.07 21.66 27.30
C ASP A 86 1.17 22.34 26.69
N ALA A 87 1.56 21.97 25.47
CA ALA A 87 2.68 22.62 24.77
C ALA A 87 2.34 24.04 24.27
N ALA A 88 1.07 24.31 23.97
CA ALA A 88 0.59 25.64 23.58
C ALA A 88 0.45 26.59 24.78
N ASN A 89 0.14 26.07 25.97
CA ASN A 89 -0.07 26.85 27.19
C ASN A 89 1.22 27.16 27.97
N ARG A 90 2.39 26.72 27.46
CA ARG A 90 3.73 27.00 28.02
C ARG A 90 4.55 28.00 27.20
N ARG A 91 3.93 28.68 26.25
CA ARG A 91 4.50 29.80 25.47
C ARG A 91 3.77 31.08 25.83
#